data_AF-A0A531MYJ5-F1
#
_entry.id   AF-A0A531MYJ5-F1
#
_cell.length_a   1.000
_cell.length_b   1.000
_cell.length_c   1.000
_cell.angle_alpha   90.00
_cell.angle_beta   90.00
_cell.angle_gamma   90.00
#
_symmetry.space_group_name_H-M   'P 1'
#
loop_
_entity.id
_entity.type
_entity.pdbx_description
1 polymer ?
#
loop_
_entity_poly.entity_id
_entity_poly.type
_entity_poly.pdbx_seq_one_letter_code
_entity_poly.pdbx_strand_id
1 'polypeptide(L)'
;MDTHTYPVTRTDAEWRARLTPEQYAVMRNHGTERPGSCALLYEKRAGTFSCVGCDQPLFQSTLKFESGTGWPSFNDPVPGSVENTVDRSYGMVRT
;
A
#
# COMPACT_ATOMS: atom_id res chain seq x y z
N MET A 1 7.04 15.27 18.58
CA MET A 1 6.66 14.72 17.26
C MET A 1 7.96 14.44 16.57
N ASP A 2 8.39 13.18 16.55
CA ASP A 2 9.58 12.81 15.79
C ASP A 2 9.27 13.07 14.32
N THR A 3 9.92 14.08 13.75
CA THR A 3 9.74 14.45 12.34
C THR A 3 10.45 13.40 11.49
N HIS A 4 9.84 12.22 11.38
CA HIS A 4 10.36 11.16 10.53
C HIS A 4 10.32 11.64 9.08
N THR A 5 11.51 11.83 8.50
CA THR A 5 11.65 12.37 7.15
C THR A 5 11.96 11.21 6.21
N TYR A 6 11.02 10.91 5.32
CA TYR A 6 11.22 9.90 4.30
C TYR A 6 12.08 10.43 3.15
N PRO A 7 12.84 9.58 2.43
CA PRO A 7 13.62 10.00 1.26
C PRO A 7 12.78 10.61 0.15
N VAL A 8 11.51 10.20 0.04
CA VAL A 8 10.56 10.74 -0.94
C VAL A 8 9.50 11.55 -0.21
N THR A 9 9.60 12.87 -0.32
CA THR A 9 8.59 13.82 0.15
C THR A 9 8.07 14.63 -1.02
N ARG A 10 6.77 14.97 -0.97
CA ARG A 10 6.09 15.84 -1.94
C ARG A 10 5.04 16.65 -1.22
N THR A 11 4.70 17.79 -1.78
CA THR A 11 3.57 18.61 -1.36
C THR A 11 2.25 17.90 -1.60
N ASP A 12 1.20 18.36 -0.93
CA ASP A 12 -0.15 17.81 -1.12
C ASP A 12 -0.63 17.94 -2.58
N ALA A 13 -0.35 19.08 -3.20
CA ALA A 13 -0.71 19.35 -4.59
C ALA A 13 -0.02 18.40 -5.57
N GLU A 14 1.27 18.12 -5.36
CA GLU A 14 2.02 17.15 -6.18
C GLU A 14 1.47 15.72 -6.01
N TRP A 15 1.09 15.34 -4.79
CA TRP A 15 0.44 14.04 -4.57
C TRP A 15 -0.90 13.92 -5.27
N ARG A 16 -1.75 14.94 -5.18
CA ARG A 16 -3.05 14.98 -5.88
C ARG A 16 -2.90 14.99 -7.40
N ALA A 17 -1.83 15.58 -7.92
CA ALA A 17 -1.54 15.58 -9.35
C ALA A 17 -1.01 14.21 -9.85
N ARG A 18 -0.25 13.49 -9.00
CA ARG A 18 0.34 12.19 -9.37
C ARG A 18 -0.61 11.01 -9.21
N LEU A 19 -1.44 11.03 -8.17
CA LEU A 19 -2.29 9.90 -7.77
C LEU A 19 -3.71 10.09 -8.26
N THR A 20 -4.38 8.99 -8.60
CA THR A 20 -5.84 9.01 -8.75
C THR A 20 -6.52 9.36 -7.41
N PRO A 21 -7.75 9.87 -7.42
CA PRO A 21 -8.48 10.18 -6.18
C PRO A 21 -8.53 9.01 -5.19
N GLU A 22 -8.73 7.78 -5.68
CA GLU A 22 -8.79 6.57 -4.87
C GLU A 22 -7.42 6.23 -4.27
N GLN A 23 -6.35 6.28 -5.07
CA GLN A 23 -4.98 6.06 -4.58
C GLN A 23 -4.59 7.11 -3.54
N TYR A 24 -4.92 8.38 -3.77
CA TYR A 24 -4.66 9.44 -2.81
C TYR A 24 -5.42 9.21 -1.49
N ALA A 25 -6.71 8.83 -1.56
CA ALA A 25 -7.49 8.53 -0.37
C ALA A 25 -6.89 7.38 0.46
N VAL A 26 -6.45 6.29 -0.19
CA VAL A 26 -5.79 5.17 0.50
C VAL A 26 -4.43 5.59 1.06
N MET A 27 -3.55 6.16 0.24
CA MET A 27 -2.15 6.42 0.62
C MET A 27 -1.94 7.61 1.54
N ARG A 28 -2.79 8.64 1.46
CA ARG A 28 -2.59 9.91 2.19
C ARG A 28 -3.62 10.13 3.30
N ASN A 29 -4.83 9.58 3.16
CA ASN A 29 -5.89 9.72 4.16
C ASN A 29 -6.13 8.43 4.95
N HIS A 30 -5.23 7.44 4.86
CA HIS A 30 -5.36 6.13 5.52
C HIS A 30 -6.70 5.44 5.19
N GLY A 31 -7.20 5.65 3.97
CA GLY A 31 -8.41 5.00 3.48
C GLY A 31 -8.21 3.52 3.19
N THR A 32 -9.32 2.80 3.06
CA THR A 32 -9.34 1.41 2.60
C THR A 32 -10.31 1.30 1.44
N GLU A 33 -9.87 0.76 0.30
CA GLU A 33 -10.74 0.54 -0.86
C GLU A 33 -11.80 -0.54 -0.57
N ARG A 34 -12.86 -0.61 -1.36
CA ARG A 34 -13.90 -1.64 -1.20
C ARG A 34 -13.33 -3.03 -1.51
N PRO A 35 -13.75 -4.09 -0.81
CA PRO A 35 -13.31 -5.45 -1.15
C PRO A 35 -13.66 -5.76 -2.60
N GLY A 36 -12.70 -6.30 -3.35
CA GLY A 36 -12.89 -6.65 -4.76
C GLY A 36 -12.63 -5.52 -5.77
N SER A 37 -12.37 -4.28 -5.33
CA SER A 37 -12.17 -3.15 -6.27
C SER A 37 -10.76 -3.04 -6.84
N CYS A 38 -9.77 -3.68 -6.22
CA CYS A 38 -8.38 -3.54 -6.61
C CYS A 38 -8.12 -4.10 -8.01
N ALA A 39 -7.61 -3.28 -8.93
CA ALA A 39 -7.25 -3.72 -10.28
C ALA A 39 -6.17 -4.84 -10.27
N LEU A 40 -5.38 -4.91 -9.20
CA LEU A 40 -4.31 -5.89 -9.03
C LEU A 40 -4.72 -7.09 -8.17
N LEU A 41 -5.99 -7.20 -7.78
CA LEU A 41 -6.50 -8.29 -6.93
C LEU A 41 -6.20 -9.67 -7.53
N TYR A 42 -6.49 -9.84 -8.81
CA TYR A 42 -6.31 -11.11 -9.54
C TYR A 42 -5.06 -11.12 -10.43
N GLU A 43 -4.12 -10.20 -10.22
CA GLU A 43 -2.88 -10.16 -10.98
C GLU A 43 -2.03 -11.42 -10.68
N LYS A 44 -1.51 -12.04 -11.75
CA LYS A 44 -0.72 -13.29 -11.69
C LYS A 44 0.53 -13.26 -12.58
N ARG A 45 0.74 -12.20 -13.37
CA ARG A 45 1.94 -12.05 -14.19
C ARG A 45 3.17 -11.98 -13.29
N ALA A 46 4.29 -12.54 -13.77
CA ALA A 46 5.55 -12.43 -13.08
C ALA A 46 6.01 -10.96 -13.03
N GLY A 47 6.42 -10.48 -11.86
CA GLY A 47 6.88 -9.11 -11.68
C GLY A 47 6.94 -8.68 -10.22
N THR A 48 7.05 -7.36 -10.04
CA THR A 48 7.18 -6.70 -8.75
C THR A 48 6.03 -5.72 -8.56
N PHE A 49 5.44 -5.73 -7.37
CA PHE A 49 4.48 -4.73 -6.92
C PHE A 49 5.26 -3.61 -6.24
N SER A 50 5.19 -2.41 -6.81
CA SER A 50 5.89 -1.23 -6.31
C SER A 50 4.91 -0.21 -5.72
N CYS A 51 5.40 0.60 -4.78
CA CYS A 51 4.66 1.73 -4.25
C CYS A 51 4.34 2.73 -5.37
N VAL A 52 3.07 3.01 -5.63
CA VAL A 52 2.66 3.97 -6.69
C VAL A 52 3.14 5.42 -6.41
N GLY A 53 3.48 5.73 -5.16
CA GLY A 53 3.96 7.06 -4.77
C GLY A 53 5.46 7.29 -4.99
N CYS A 54 6.30 6.27 -4.73
CA CYS A 54 7.76 6.41 -4.76
C CYS A 54 8.49 5.36 -5.61
N ASP A 55 7.75 4.47 -6.26
CA ASP A 55 8.25 3.41 -7.15
C ASP A 55 9.13 2.34 -6.44
N GLN A 56 9.25 2.41 -5.10
CA GLN A 56 9.96 1.43 -4.29
C GLN A 56 9.32 0.03 -4.42
N PRO A 57 10.10 -1.02 -4.71
CA PRO A 57 9.65 -2.41 -4.66
C PRO A 57 9.10 -2.79 -3.27
N LEU A 58 7.88 -3.33 -3.21
CA LEU A 58 7.24 -3.76 -1.97
C LEU A 58 7.03 -5.26 -1.90
N PHE A 59 6.54 -5.88 -2.98
CA PHE A 59 6.22 -7.31 -2.98
C PHE A 59 6.60 -7.98 -4.31
N GLN A 60 6.96 -9.26 -4.24
CA GLN A 60 7.24 -10.10 -5.41
C GLN A 60 5.98 -10.89 -5.80
N SER A 61 5.70 -11.03 -7.09
CA SER A 61 4.52 -11.77 -7.58
C SER A 61 4.54 -13.25 -7.15
N THR A 62 5.72 -13.82 -6.92
CA THR A 62 5.90 -15.21 -6.45
C THR A 62 5.39 -15.43 -5.02
N LEU A 63 5.26 -14.37 -4.23
CA LEU A 63 4.75 -14.40 -2.85
C LEU A 63 3.29 -14.00 -2.75
N LYS A 64 2.66 -13.62 -3.87
CA LYS A 64 1.22 -13.32 -3.92
C LYS A 64 0.40 -14.60 -3.85
N PHE A 65 -0.66 -14.60 -3.05
CA PHE A 65 -1.61 -15.70 -2.97
C PHE A 65 -3.07 -15.21 -2.89
N GLU A 66 -4.01 -16.09 -3.22
CA GLU A 66 -5.45 -15.80 -3.19
C GLU A 66 -6.02 -16.15 -1.82
N SER A 67 -6.15 -15.17 -0.94
CA SER A 67 -6.64 -15.34 0.43
C SER A 67 -8.18 -15.38 0.54
N GLY A 68 -8.89 -14.89 -0.48
CA GLY A 68 -10.34 -14.72 -0.46
C GLY A 68 -10.83 -13.52 0.39
N THR A 69 -9.93 -12.65 0.86
CA THR A 69 -10.30 -11.51 1.72
C THR A 69 -10.92 -10.34 0.95
N GLY A 70 -10.65 -10.24 -0.35
CA GLY A 70 -11.05 -9.12 -1.20
C GLY A 70 -9.93 -8.10 -1.49
N TRP A 71 -8.72 -8.30 -0.97
CA TRP A 71 -7.54 -7.47 -1.26
C TRP A 71 -6.31 -8.32 -1.63
N PRO A 72 -5.36 -7.77 -2.42
CA PRO A 72 -4.11 -8.46 -2.72
C PRO A 72 -3.40 -8.90 -1.44
N SER A 73 -3.01 -10.18 -1.38
CA SER A 73 -2.39 -10.79 -0.20
C SER A 73 -1.03 -11.37 -0.57
N PHE A 74 -0.03 -11.13 0.27
CA PHE A 74 1.35 -11.55 0.07
C PHE A 74 1.90 -12.18 1.35
N ASN A 75 2.80 -13.16 1.21
CA ASN A 75 3.40 -13.81 2.38
C ASN A 75 4.41 -12.90 3.09
N ASP A 76 5.34 -12.32 2.33
CA ASP A 76 6.37 -11.42 2.86
C ASP A 76 6.58 -10.21 1.94
N PRO A 77 6.91 -9.05 2.51
CA PRO A 77 7.42 -7.90 1.76
C PRO A 77 8.87 -8.11 1.34
N VAL A 78 9.35 -7.28 0.42
CA VAL A 78 10.78 -7.10 0.18
C VAL A 78 11.43 -6.62 1.48
N PRO A 79 12.54 -7.21 1.96
CA PRO A 79 13.16 -6.84 3.23
C PRO A 79 13.47 -5.34 3.30
N GLY A 80 13.04 -4.69 4.39
CA GLY A 80 13.24 -3.26 4.62
C GLY A 80 12.37 -2.33 3.76
N SER A 81 11.41 -2.87 3.01
CA SER A 81 10.55 -2.05 2.12
C SER A 81 9.27 -1.52 2.76
N VAL A 82 8.91 -2.00 3.95
CA VAL A 82 7.71 -1.61 4.69
C VAL A 82 8.04 -1.30 6.14
N GLU A 83 7.24 -0.41 6.74
CA GLU A 83 7.25 -0.12 8.16
C GLU A 83 5.90 -0.52 8.77
N ASN A 84 5.92 -0.91 10.04
CA ASN A 84 4.74 -1.34 10.77
C ASN A 84 4.37 -0.29 11.80
N THR A 85 3.08 0.03 11.91
CA THR A 85 2.54 0.89 12.95
C THR A 85 1.33 0.21 13.56
N VAL A 86 1.23 0.22 14.89
CA VAL A 86 0.04 -0.34 15.57
C VAL A 86 -1.15 0.59 15.37
N ASP A 87 -2.18 0.09 14.71
CA ASP A 87 -3.45 0.77 14.50
C ASP A 87 -4.49 0.29 15.52
N ARG A 88 -5.12 1.26 16.20
CA ARG A 88 -6.17 1.04 17.21
C ARG A 88 -7.55 1.55 16.78
N SER A 89 -7.70 1.92 15.51
CA SER A 89 -8.97 2.40 14.96
C SER A 89 -10.05 1.31 15.01
N TYR A 90 -11.31 1.76 15.02
CA TYR A 90 -12.50 0.89 15.08
C TYR A 90 -12.56 -0.07 16.28
N GLY A 91 -11.83 0.22 17.37
CA GLY A 91 -11.83 -0.60 18.59
C GLY A 91 -11.09 -1.93 18.47
N MET A 92 -10.29 -2.11 17.42
CA MET A 92 -9.47 -3.31 17.19
C MET A 92 -7.99 -2.96 17.31
N VAL A 93 -7.11 -3.95 17.49
CA VAL A 93 -5.65 -3.78 17.40
C VAL A 93 -5.17 -4.47 16.12
N ARG A 94 -4.55 -3.71 15.23
CA ARG A 94 -4.05 -4.16 13.92
C ARG A 94 -2.61 -3.68 13.72
N THR A 95 -1.89 -4.34 12.82
CA THR A 95 -0.54 -3.97 12.37
C THR A 95 -0.48 -4.07 10.86
#